data_AF-Q2HFI7-F1
#
_entry.id   AF-Q2HFI7-F1
#
_cell.length_a   1.000
_cell.length_b   1.000
_cell.length_c   1.000
_cell.angle_alpha   90.00
_cell.angle_beta   90.00
_cell.angle_gamma   90.00
#
_symmetry.space_group_name_H-M   'P 1'
#
loop_
_entity.id
_entity.type
_entity.pdbx_description
1 polymer ?
#
loop_
_entity_poly.entity_id
_entity_poly.type
_entity_poly.pdbx_seq_one_letter_code
_entity_poly.pdbx_strand_id
1 'polypeptide(L)'
;MFWVVIAAVAVIASAWLARINSAMKSVPEDVQKISPRRWTKDQLRNVYQRVRQNPIDYARLLPPRLNRRYVVVGGSGLVGGDIVLQLLQRGESPESIRVVDFVPLNRRDMVKTAAGCDFVKADITSRSSVEAAFSKPWPKSVAKLPLTVFHTAAAVRPQERNPLFYHRISSVNRDGAVNVLETARDAGADILIATSSASVSIVPPSFWIWPWQSNPKRYYQIANEKDFDAPLRAHDLFFSNYARSKAEAERAVCGANEDGFRTGTIRPGNPIYGQKTDPVIGILLRLGDNVTWIPHVVQHFVNSRNVALSHLQFEAALARKDAPMPACAGRTFNVTDVGPPITFADIYEAGEHLSVTRVRDKRQSPLALLLVAYAIEAWCLLLARLPFLTTVFGLREPSGPIHMLQPAIFSVSIHTVIDDSAARKSVADGGFGYQGACTTIEGVCEQIVEWNREHEDAAEEVGGAPDGKLAKAALTGKGVAA
;
A
#
# COMPACT_ATOMS: atom_id res chain seq x y z
N MET A 1 -10.43 -53.98 13.19
CA MET A 1 -9.30 -53.59 12.33
C MET A 1 -9.58 -52.30 11.54
N PHE A 2 -10.67 -52.21 10.76
CA PHE A 2 -11.04 -51.02 9.98
C PHE A 2 -11.11 -49.71 10.80
N TRP A 3 -11.83 -49.71 11.92
CA TRP A 3 -11.94 -48.54 12.80
C TRP A 3 -10.62 -48.10 13.43
N VAL A 4 -9.71 -49.04 13.70
CA VAL A 4 -8.38 -48.75 14.24
C VAL A 4 -7.52 -48.05 13.20
N VAL A 5 -7.61 -48.48 11.94
CA VAL A 5 -6.91 -47.83 10.81
C VAL A 5 -7.45 -46.41 10.58
N ILE A 6 -8.77 -46.22 10.58
CA ILE A 6 -9.38 -44.88 10.46
C ILE A 6 -8.92 -43.97 11.60
N ALA A 7 -8.97 -44.46 12.85
CA ALA A 7 -8.54 -43.68 14.00
C ALA A 7 -7.05 -43.31 13.90
N ALA A 8 -6.18 -44.26 13.51
CA ALA A 8 -4.76 -44.00 13.32
C ALA A 8 -4.50 -42.95 12.24
N VAL A 9 -5.18 -43.03 11.09
CA VAL A 9 -5.07 -42.04 10.01
C VAL A 9 -5.56 -40.67 10.46
N ALA A 10 -6.68 -40.60 11.19
CA ALA A 10 -7.21 -39.34 11.70
C ALA A 10 -6.25 -38.68 12.72
N VAL A 11 -5.62 -39.48 13.59
CA VAL A 11 -4.61 -39.00 14.55
C VAL A 11 -3.38 -38.46 13.82
N ILE A 12 -2.85 -39.20 12.84
CA ILE A 12 -1.68 -38.79 12.04
C ILE A 12 -1.99 -37.50 11.27
N ALA A 13 -3.15 -37.42 10.61
CA ALA A 13 -3.57 -36.23 9.89
C ALA A 13 -3.73 -35.03 10.82
N SER A 14 -4.33 -35.21 12.00
CA SER A 14 -4.50 -34.16 12.99
C SER A 14 -3.16 -33.65 13.52
N ALA A 15 -2.22 -34.55 13.83
CA ALA A 15 -0.87 -34.19 14.25
C ALA A 15 -0.11 -33.42 13.15
N TRP A 16 -0.25 -33.83 11.89
CA TRP A 16 0.34 -33.14 10.75
C TRP A 16 -0.25 -31.73 10.54
N LEU A 17 -1.57 -31.57 10.64
CA LEU A 17 -2.23 -30.26 10.58
C LEU A 17 -1.82 -29.35 11.75
N ALA A 18 -1.71 -29.89 12.97
CA ALA A 18 -1.20 -29.16 14.12
C ALA A 18 0.25 -28.68 13.89
N ARG A 19 1.08 -29.52 13.26
CA ARG A 19 2.46 -29.19 12.90
C ARG A 19 2.55 -28.07 11.85
N ILE A 20 1.71 -28.10 10.81
CA ILE A 20 1.62 -27.04 9.81
C ILE A 20 1.18 -25.73 10.48
N ASN A 21 0.13 -25.78 11.29
CA ASN A 21 -0.36 -24.61 12.00
C ASN A 21 0.69 -23.99 12.93
N SER A 22 1.46 -24.83 13.62
CA SER A 22 2.60 -24.38 14.44
C SER A 22 3.70 -23.74 13.57
N ALA A 23 4.03 -24.33 12.42
CA ALA A 23 5.00 -23.77 11.49
C ALA A 23 4.57 -22.40 10.96
N MET A 24 3.28 -22.22 10.63
CA MET A 24 2.72 -20.94 10.19
C MET A 24 2.73 -19.86 11.29
N LYS A 25 2.90 -20.23 12.56
CA LYS A 25 3.02 -19.29 13.69
C LYS A 25 4.47 -19.01 14.10
N SER A 26 5.43 -19.68 13.46
CA SER A 26 6.84 -19.54 13.79
C SER A 26 7.44 -18.28 13.17
N VAL A 27 8.54 -17.80 13.75
CA VAL A 27 9.39 -16.75 13.18
C VAL A 27 10.75 -17.37 12.89
N PRO A 28 11.19 -17.47 11.61
CA PRO A 28 12.51 -18.02 11.29
C PRO A 28 13.64 -17.27 11.99
N GLU A 29 14.72 -17.96 12.37
CA GLU A 29 15.84 -17.38 13.13
C GLU A 29 16.47 -16.16 12.44
N ASP A 30 16.62 -16.20 11.12
CA ASP A 30 17.18 -15.08 10.36
C ASP A 30 16.29 -13.84 10.44
N VAL A 31 14.97 -14.03 10.52
CA VAL A 31 14.02 -12.93 10.71
C VAL A 31 14.12 -12.38 12.14
N GLN A 32 14.33 -13.23 13.14
CA GLN A 32 14.53 -12.79 14.52
C GLN A 32 15.80 -11.95 14.66
N LYS A 33 16.88 -12.29 13.95
CA LYS A 33 18.13 -11.51 13.92
C LYS A 33 17.94 -10.12 13.32
N ILE A 34 17.10 -9.99 12.29
CA ILE A 34 16.82 -8.72 11.60
C ILE A 34 15.90 -7.82 12.43
N SER A 35 14.95 -8.40 13.16
CA SER A 35 14.02 -7.67 14.03
C SER A 35 14.02 -8.25 15.44
N PRO A 36 15.09 -8.02 16.23
CA PRO A 36 15.29 -8.68 17.53
C PRO A 36 14.51 -8.00 18.67
N ARG A 37 14.01 -6.78 18.48
CA ARG A 37 13.36 -5.98 19.52
C ARG A 37 11.90 -5.73 19.16
N ARG A 38 11.02 -5.87 20.15
CA ARG A 38 9.60 -5.49 20.08
C ARG A 38 9.40 -4.17 20.81
N TRP A 39 8.34 -3.46 20.47
CA TRP A 39 8.03 -2.19 21.13
C TRP A 39 7.56 -2.44 22.56
N THR A 40 8.06 -1.65 23.51
CA THR A 40 7.58 -1.67 24.89
C THR A 40 6.52 -0.59 25.10
N LYS A 41 5.69 -0.76 26.13
CA LYS A 41 4.64 0.23 26.48
C LYS A 41 5.23 1.60 26.80
N ASP A 42 6.37 1.62 27.49
CA ASP A 42 7.06 2.86 27.84
C ASP A 42 7.65 3.54 26.59
N GLN A 43 8.24 2.77 25.67
CA GLN A 43 8.70 3.31 24.38
C GLN A 43 7.54 3.93 23.60
N LEU A 44 6.43 3.23 23.48
CA LEU A 44 5.22 3.71 22.81
C LEU A 44 4.70 5.00 23.43
N ARG A 45 4.55 5.04 24.76
CA ARG A 45 4.08 6.23 25.49
C ARG A 45 5.03 7.41 25.30
N ASN A 46 6.34 7.20 25.41
CA ASN A 46 7.33 8.25 25.26
C ASN A 46 7.34 8.82 23.84
N VAL A 47 7.31 7.96 22.82
CA VAL A 47 7.25 8.39 21.42
C VAL A 47 5.94 9.12 21.14
N TYR A 48 4.80 8.60 21.62
CA TYR A 48 3.49 9.23 21.49
C TYR A 48 3.47 10.65 22.05
N GLN A 49 3.96 10.84 23.29
CA GLN A 49 3.99 12.17 23.90
C GLN A 49 4.91 13.12 23.13
N ARG A 50 6.07 12.63 22.67
CA ARG A 50 6.99 13.42 21.86
C ARG A 50 6.35 13.88 20.55
N VAL A 51 5.75 12.97 19.76
CA VAL A 51 5.13 13.34 18.47
C VAL A 51 3.86 14.17 18.65
N ARG A 52 3.14 14.02 19.77
CA ARG A 52 2.02 14.90 20.12
C ARG A 52 2.47 16.34 20.33
N GLN A 53 3.60 16.54 21.01
CA GLN A 53 4.18 17.85 21.30
C GLN A 53 4.92 18.44 20.09
N ASN A 54 5.67 17.61 19.38
CA ASN A 54 6.49 17.98 18.23
C ASN A 54 6.16 17.03 17.06
N PRO A 55 5.18 17.38 16.22
CA PRO A 55 4.81 16.59 15.05
C PRO A 55 5.99 16.34 14.11
N ILE A 56 5.89 15.30 13.29
CA ILE A 56 6.98 14.91 12.41
C ILE A 56 7.14 15.97 11.32
N ASP A 57 8.32 16.58 11.25
CA ASP A 57 8.63 17.56 10.22
C ASP A 57 9.15 16.87 8.94
N TYR A 58 8.24 16.71 7.97
CA TYR A 58 8.58 16.24 6.62
C TYR A 58 9.19 17.36 5.76
N ALA A 59 8.96 18.64 6.08
CA ALA A 59 9.38 19.77 5.25
C ALA A 59 10.90 19.84 5.11
N ARG A 60 11.64 19.49 6.17
CA ARG A 60 13.11 19.49 6.19
C ARG A 60 13.75 18.59 5.13
N LEU A 61 13.03 17.61 4.60
CA LEU A 61 13.52 16.68 3.57
C LEU A 61 12.92 16.95 2.19
N LEU A 62 12.00 17.91 2.07
CA LEU A 62 11.43 18.27 0.79
C LEU A 62 12.51 18.90 -0.09
N PRO A 63 12.64 18.47 -1.35
CA PRO A 63 13.53 19.15 -2.29
C PRO A 63 13.03 20.57 -2.57
N PRO A 64 13.92 21.46 -3.05
CA PRO A 64 13.53 22.81 -3.43
C PRO A 64 12.36 22.83 -4.42
N ARG A 65 11.58 23.92 -4.38
CA ARG A 65 10.55 24.21 -5.37
C ARG A 65 11.14 24.17 -6.78
N LEU A 66 10.47 23.48 -7.70
CA LEU A 66 10.95 23.32 -9.08
C LEU A 66 10.23 24.20 -10.09
N ASN A 67 9.15 24.90 -9.70
CA ASN A 67 8.36 25.76 -10.58
C ASN A 67 7.84 25.01 -11.81
N ARG A 68 7.04 23.97 -11.57
CA ARG A 68 6.50 23.10 -12.62
C ARG A 68 4.98 23.02 -12.53
N ARG A 69 4.35 22.53 -13.59
CA ARG A 69 2.97 22.03 -13.55
C ARG A 69 2.99 20.59 -13.07
N TYR A 70 1.99 20.22 -12.28
CA TYR A 70 1.85 18.90 -11.69
C TYR A 70 0.49 18.33 -12.02
N VAL A 71 0.46 17.13 -12.59
CA VAL A 71 -0.75 16.32 -12.63
C VAL A 71 -0.55 15.16 -11.67
N VAL A 72 -1.40 15.08 -10.64
CA VAL A 72 -1.38 14.00 -9.65
C VAL A 72 -2.58 13.10 -9.89
N VAL A 73 -2.36 11.99 -10.61
CA VAL A 73 -3.37 10.99 -10.93
C VAL A 73 -3.54 10.04 -9.75
N GLY A 74 -4.74 9.94 -9.19
CA GLY A 74 -4.98 9.32 -7.87
C GLY A 74 -4.72 10.29 -6.71
N GLY A 75 -4.75 11.60 -6.99
CA GLY A 75 -4.38 12.65 -6.05
C GLY A 75 -5.35 12.86 -4.89
N SER A 76 -6.55 12.26 -4.91
CA SER A 76 -7.45 12.25 -3.74
C SER A 76 -7.15 11.10 -2.77
N GLY A 77 -6.28 10.16 -3.17
CA GLY A 77 -5.99 8.95 -2.42
C GLY A 77 -4.98 9.12 -1.27
N LEU A 78 -4.52 7.98 -0.74
CA LEU A 78 -3.54 7.89 0.35
C LEU A 78 -2.22 8.59 -0.03
N VAL A 79 -1.50 8.03 -1.00
CA VAL A 79 -0.18 8.55 -1.43
C VAL A 79 -0.34 9.83 -2.25
N GLY A 80 -1.26 9.84 -3.22
CA GLY A 80 -1.46 10.99 -4.11
C GLY A 80 -1.87 12.26 -3.34
N GLY A 81 -2.68 12.13 -2.31
CA GLY A 81 -3.04 13.27 -1.46
C GLY A 81 -1.86 13.83 -0.69
N ASP A 82 -0.97 12.98 -0.17
CA ASP A 82 0.25 13.44 0.49
C ASP A 82 1.25 14.08 -0.49
N ILE A 83 1.30 13.63 -1.75
CA ILE A 83 2.06 14.30 -2.82
C ILE A 83 1.53 15.73 -3.01
N VAL A 84 0.22 15.91 -3.14
CA VAL A 84 -0.40 17.24 -3.30
C VAL A 84 -0.06 18.14 -2.11
N LEU A 85 -0.21 17.64 -0.88
CA LEU A 85 0.08 18.40 0.33
C LEU A 85 1.57 18.78 0.41
N GLN A 86 2.48 17.88 0.06
CA GLN A 86 3.92 18.17 0.08
C GLN A 86 4.37 19.10 -1.06
N LEU A 87 3.72 19.05 -2.23
CA LEU A 87 3.93 20.03 -3.30
C LEU A 87 3.58 21.45 -2.84
N LEU A 88 2.44 21.60 -2.16
CA LEU A 88 2.03 22.86 -1.55
C LEU A 88 3.00 23.29 -0.45
N GLN A 89 3.41 22.35 0.41
CA GLN A 89 4.34 22.60 1.51
C GLN A 89 5.73 23.05 1.04
N ARG A 90 6.25 22.52 -0.08
CA ARG A 90 7.51 23.01 -0.68
C ARG A 90 7.35 24.35 -1.42
N GLY A 91 6.15 24.91 -1.45
CA GLY A 91 5.87 26.25 -1.97
C GLY A 91 5.41 26.30 -3.42
N GLU A 92 4.96 25.19 -4.02
CA GLU A 92 4.35 25.24 -5.35
C GLU A 92 3.01 25.99 -5.33
N SER A 93 2.70 26.67 -6.44
CA SER A 93 1.42 27.38 -6.56
C SER A 93 0.27 26.37 -6.67
N PRO A 94 -0.85 26.54 -5.95
CA PRO A 94 -2.04 25.71 -6.15
C PRO A 94 -2.51 25.68 -7.61
N GLU A 95 -2.37 26.80 -8.34
CA GLU A 95 -2.70 26.91 -9.76
C GLU A 95 -1.86 26.01 -10.68
N SER A 96 -0.67 25.59 -10.23
CA SER A 96 0.20 24.68 -10.98
C SER A 96 -0.05 23.21 -10.63
N ILE A 97 -1.01 22.89 -9.76
CA ILE A 97 -1.35 21.53 -9.34
C ILE A 97 -2.75 21.17 -9.83
N ARG A 98 -2.83 20.10 -10.61
CA ARG A 98 -4.07 19.45 -11.03
C ARG A 98 -4.18 18.07 -10.39
N VAL A 99 -5.20 17.89 -9.58
CA VAL A 99 -5.63 16.62 -9.00
C VAL A 99 -6.55 15.92 -9.98
N VAL A 100 -6.15 14.74 -10.43
CA VAL A 100 -6.95 13.90 -11.32
C VAL A 100 -7.34 12.64 -10.57
N ASP A 101 -8.62 12.41 -10.35
CA ASP A 101 -9.09 11.25 -9.58
C ASP A 101 -10.52 10.86 -9.97
N PHE A 102 -10.91 9.62 -9.70
CA PHE A 102 -12.29 9.18 -9.87
C PHE A 102 -13.21 9.74 -8.77
N VAL A 103 -12.65 9.97 -7.58
CA VAL A 103 -13.34 10.48 -6.39
C VAL A 103 -12.82 11.87 -6.03
N PRO A 104 -13.69 12.84 -5.71
CA PRO A 104 -13.25 14.17 -5.29
C PRO A 104 -12.46 14.14 -3.98
N LEU A 105 -11.71 15.21 -3.73
CA LEU A 105 -11.00 15.44 -2.46
C LEU A 105 -11.96 15.27 -1.28
N ASN A 106 -11.68 14.31 -0.40
CA ASN A 106 -12.53 14.00 0.75
C ASN A 106 -11.75 13.90 2.08
N ARG A 107 -10.42 13.94 2.04
CA ARG A 107 -9.58 13.95 3.24
C ARG A 107 -9.62 15.34 3.88
N ARG A 108 -9.83 15.39 5.20
CA ARG A 108 -9.99 16.65 5.95
C ARG A 108 -8.80 17.59 5.82
N ASP A 109 -7.59 17.03 5.85
CA ASP A 109 -6.32 17.75 5.67
C ASP A 109 -6.17 18.33 4.26
N MET A 110 -6.81 17.73 3.25
CA MET A 110 -6.78 18.20 1.87
C MET A 110 -7.84 19.23 1.54
N VAL A 111 -9.09 19.05 2.01
CA VAL A 111 -10.23 19.87 1.57
C VAL A 111 -9.97 21.37 1.71
N LYS A 112 -9.32 21.79 2.81
CA LYS A 112 -8.95 23.20 3.01
C LYS A 112 -7.62 23.55 2.33
N THR A 113 -6.60 22.72 2.50
CA THR A 113 -5.23 23.02 2.07
C THR A 113 -5.08 23.02 0.55
N ALA A 114 -5.76 22.09 -0.13
CA ALA A 114 -5.73 21.91 -1.58
C ALA A 114 -6.93 22.56 -2.28
N ALA A 115 -7.72 23.41 -1.60
CA ALA A 115 -8.90 24.05 -2.17
C ALA A 115 -8.61 24.90 -3.42
N GLY A 116 -7.40 25.46 -3.52
CA GLY A 116 -6.95 26.23 -4.69
C GLY A 116 -6.37 25.37 -5.83
N CYS A 117 -6.22 24.06 -5.64
CA CYS A 117 -5.75 23.16 -6.69
C CYS A 117 -6.89 22.84 -7.66
N ASP A 118 -6.55 22.65 -8.93
CA ASP A 118 -7.53 22.23 -9.92
C ASP A 118 -7.93 20.77 -9.69
N PHE A 119 -9.22 20.45 -9.66
CA PHE A 119 -9.71 19.06 -9.62
C PHE A 119 -10.38 18.69 -10.93
N VAL A 120 -10.01 17.53 -11.47
CA VAL A 120 -10.66 16.94 -12.63
C VAL A 120 -11.03 15.50 -12.37
N LYS A 121 -12.31 15.18 -12.50
CA LYS A 121 -12.77 13.80 -12.41
C LYS A 121 -12.33 13.02 -13.65
N ALA A 122 -11.65 11.89 -13.47
CA ALA A 122 -11.30 11.01 -14.57
C ALA A 122 -11.38 9.52 -14.18
N ASP A 123 -11.78 8.70 -15.15
CA ASP A 123 -11.64 7.25 -15.09
C ASP A 123 -10.43 6.83 -15.93
N ILE A 124 -9.36 6.37 -15.27
CA ILE A 124 -8.12 6.01 -15.96
C ILE A 124 -8.28 4.81 -16.90
N THR A 125 -9.33 3.99 -16.73
CA THR A 125 -9.62 2.88 -17.66
C THR A 125 -10.06 3.38 -19.04
N SER A 126 -10.47 4.65 -19.14
CA SER A 126 -10.88 5.30 -20.39
C SER A 126 -9.82 6.32 -20.84
N ARG A 127 -9.15 6.03 -21.96
CA ARG A 127 -8.14 6.93 -22.56
C ARG A 127 -8.68 8.34 -22.79
N SER A 128 -9.88 8.47 -23.36
CA SER A 128 -10.49 9.78 -23.62
C SER A 128 -10.81 10.56 -22.35
N SER A 129 -11.10 9.87 -21.24
CA SER A 129 -11.28 10.52 -19.93
C SER A 129 -9.96 11.09 -19.40
N VAL A 130 -8.84 10.38 -19.60
CA VAL A 130 -7.51 10.86 -19.21
C VAL A 130 -7.08 12.03 -20.09
N GLU A 131 -7.24 11.91 -21.41
CA GLU A 131 -6.96 12.98 -22.38
C GLU A 131 -7.72 14.27 -22.06
N ALA A 132 -9.02 14.17 -21.74
CA ALA A 132 -9.81 15.32 -21.35
C ALA A 132 -9.31 15.99 -20.06
N ALA A 133 -8.79 15.21 -19.10
CA ALA A 133 -8.23 15.75 -17.87
C ALA A 133 -6.88 16.46 -18.09
N PHE A 134 -6.06 15.94 -18.99
CA PHE A 134 -4.75 16.51 -19.33
C PHE A 134 -4.87 17.73 -20.26
N SER A 135 -5.86 17.75 -21.16
CA SER A 135 -6.08 18.84 -22.12
C SER A 135 -6.72 20.09 -21.51
N LYS A 136 -7.28 20.01 -20.30
CA LYS A 136 -7.86 21.17 -19.61
C LYS A 136 -6.83 22.32 -19.55
N PRO A 137 -7.19 23.54 -20.00
CA PRO A 137 -6.26 24.66 -20.04
C PRO A 137 -5.65 25.00 -18.67
N TRP A 138 -4.38 25.39 -18.67
CA TRP A 138 -3.68 25.88 -17.48
C TRP A 138 -3.84 27.39 -17.34
N PRO A 139 -3.83 27.95 -16.11
CA PRO A 139 -3.73 29.39 -15.91
C PRO A 139 -2.51 29.99 -16.62
N LYS A 140 -2.67 31.20 -17.17
CA LYS A 140 -1.61 31.87 -17.96
C LYS A 140 -0.29 32.01 -17.19
N SER A 141 -0.37 32.16 -15.86
CA SER A 141 0.76 32.25 -14.92
C SER A 141 1.68 31.02 -14.96
N VAL A 142 1.14 29.84 -15.25
CA VAL A 142 1.85 28.55 -15.14
C VAL A 142 1.88 27.75 -16.44
N ALA A 143 1.12 28.17 -17.46
CA ALA A 143 0.91 27.41 -18.69
C ALA A 143 2.20 27.04 -19.46
N LYS A 144 3.27 27.83 -19.32
CA LYS A 144 4.57 27.61 -19.99
C LYS A 144 5.57 26.80 -19.16
N LEU A 145 5.23 26.45 -17.91
CA LEU A 145 6.12 25.68 -17.05
C LEU A 145 6.20 24.22 -17.54
N PRO A 146 7.33 23.52 -17.32
CA PRO A 146 7.44 22.10 -17.62
C PRO A 146 6.45 21.27 -16.79
N LEU A 147 6.17 20.03 -17.20
CA LEU A 147 5.09 19.22 -16.64
C LEU A 147 5.65 17.94 -16.01
N THR A 148 5.38 17.75 -14.73
CA THR A 148 5.58 16.49 -13.99
C THR A 148 4.25 15.79 -13.80
N VAL A 149 4.24 14.47 -14.01
CA VAL A 149 3.08 13.61 -13.73
C VAL A 149 3.43 12.63 -12.62
N PHE A 150 2.62 12.60 -11.57
CA PHE A 150 2.66 11.57 -10.54
C PHE A 150 1.45 10.64 -10.72
N HIS A 151 1.68 9.35 -10.91
CA HIS A 151 0.63 8.36 -11.08
C HIS A 151 0.55 7.41 -9.88
N THR A 152 -0.43 7.64 -9.00
CA THR A 152 -0.65 6.85 -7.78
C THR A 152 -1.97 6.07 -7.82
N ALA A 153 -2.83 6.30 -8.83
CA ALA A 153 -4.11 5.62 -8.96
C ALA A 153 -3.94 4.12 -9.20
N ALA A 154 -4.66 3.30 -8.42
CA ALA A 154 -4.71 1.86 -8.57
C ALA A 154 -5.94 1.30 -7.85
N ALA A 155 -6.44 0.16 -8.32
CA ALA A 155 -7.28 -0.72 -7.53
C ALA A 155 -6.39 -1.70 -6.74
N VAL A 156 -6.84 -2.08 -5.53
CA VAL A 156 -6.05 -2.92 -4.60
C VAL A 156 -6.83 -4.18 -4.27
N ARG A 157 -6.58 -5.24 -5.05
CA ARG A 157 -7.25 -6.54 -4.91
C ARG A 157 -6.23 -7.67 -4.64
N PRO A 158 -5.62 -7.72 -3.45
CA PRO A 158 -4.57 -8.70 -3.12
C PRO A 158 -5.08 -10.14 -2.97
N GLN A 159 -6.40 -10.34 -2.83
CA GLN A 159 -7.03 -11.62 -2.55
C GLN A 159 -7.21 -12.51 -3.79
N GLU A 160 -7.24 -11.94 -5.00
CA GLU A 160 -7.46 -12.69 -6.24
C GLU A 160 -6.12 -13.07 -6.88
N ARG A 161 -5.84 -14.37 -7.03
CA ARG A 161 -4.63 -14.86 -7.75
C ARG A 161 -4.93 -15.65 -9.03
N ASN A 162 -6.17 -16.10 -9.21
CA ASN A 162 -6.52 -16.90 -10.37
C ASN A 162 -6.58 -16.02 -11.64
N PRO A 163 -5.97 -16.43 -12.77
CA PRO A 163 -6.00 -15.69 -14.02
C PRO A 163 -7.41 -15.35 -14.54
N LEU A 164 -8.42 -16.16 -14.20
CA LEU A 164 -9.82 -15.91 -14.58
C LEU A 164 -10.32 -14.53 -14.13
N PHE A 165 -9.78 -14.03 -13.01
CA PHE A 165 -10.13 -12.72 -12.44
C PHE A 165 -9.15 -11.61 -12.83
N TYR A 166 -8.15 -11.88 -13.66
CA TYR A 166 -7.09 -10.90 -13.95
C TYR A 166 -7.63 -9.60 -14.55
N HIS A 167 -8.63 -9.70 -15.43
CA HIS A 167 -9.29 -8.55 -16.06
C HIS A 167 -9.89 -7.55 -15.06
N ARG A 168 -10.27 -7.99 -13.86
CA ARG A 168 -10.88 -7.13 -12.82
C ARG A 168 -9.89 -6.10 -12.27
N ILE A 169 -8.59 -6.40 -12.32
CA ILE A 169 -7.53 -5.55 -11.76
C ILE A 169 -6.64 -4.97 -12.87
N SER A 170 -6.46 -5.67 -13.98
CA SER A 170 -5.55 -5.24 -15.05
C SER A 170 -6.06 -4.02 -15.80
N SER A 171 -7.38 -3.87 -15.97
CA SER A 171 -7.98 -2.70 -16.63
C SER A 171 -7.62 -1.38 -15.93
N VAL A 172 -7.59 -1.38 -14.60
CA VAL A 172 -7.22 -0.21 -13.80
C VAL A 172 -5.70 -0.10 -13.69
N ASN A 173 -5.03 -1.16 -13.23
CA ASN A 173 -3.63 -1.05 -12.81
C ASN A 173 -2.63 -1.10 -13.98
N ARG A 174 -2.92 -1.87 -15.04
CA ARG A 174 -2.08 -1.95 -16.23
C ARG A 174 -2.56 -0.99 -17.29
N ASP A 175 -3.78 -1.16 -17.78
CA ASP A 175 -4.30 -0.39 -18.91
C ASP A 175 -4.48 1.08 -18.52
N GLY A 176 -4.99 1.34 -17.32
CA GLY A 176 -5.07 2.71 -16.81
C GLY A 176 -3.72 3.39 -16.63
N ALA A 177 -2.69 2.66 -16.20
CA ALA A 177 -1.33 3.19 -16.13
C ALA A 177 -0.76 3.50 -17.52
N VAL A 178 -1.01 2.64 -18.51
CA VAL A 178 -0.62 2.88 -19.92
C VAL A 178 -1.34 4.09 -20.50
N ASN A 179 -2.64 4.23 -20.27
CA ASN A 179 -3.41 5.40 -20.70
C ASN A 179 -2.80 6.71 -20.13
N VAL A 180 -2.46 6.71 -18.83
CA VAL A 180 -1.82 7.86 -18.17
C VAL A 180 -0.42 8.12 -18.74
N LEU A 181 0.38 7.08 -18.95
CA LEU A 181 1.72 7.18 -19.51
C LEU A 181 1.71 7.81 -20.91
N GLU A 182 0.87 7.29 -21.81
CA GLU A 182 0.76 7.79 -23.18
C GLU A 182 0.21 9.22 -23.20
N THR A 183 -0.84 9.49 -22.43
CA THR A 183 -1.43 10.85 -22.36
C THR A 183 -0.46 11.86 -21.75
N ALA A 184 0.33 11.46 -20.76
CA ALA A 184 1.34 12.32 -20.16
C ALA A 184 2.39 12.74 -21.18
N ARG A 185 2.89 11.78 -21.98
CA ARG A 185 3.82 12.05 -23.08
C ARG A 185 3.19 12.98 -24.11
N ASP A 186 1.96 12.70 -24.55
CA ASP A 186 1.25 13.51 -25.55
C ASP A 186 0.96 14.93 -25.05
N ALA A 187 0.76 15.11 -23.75
CA ALA A 187 0.59 16.42 -23.10
C ALA A 187 1.91 17.18 -22.87
N GLY A 188 3.05 16.61 -23.29
CA GLY A 188 4.37 17.23 -23.17
C GLY A 188 4.95 17.20 -21.75
N ALA A 189 4.59 16.19 -20.95
CA ALA A 189 5.29 15.93 -19.69
C ALA A 189 6.75 15.55 -19.99
N ASP A 190 7.69 16.09 -19.22
CA ASP A 190 9.11 15.70 -19.27
C ASP A 190 9.49 14.75 -18.13
N ILE A 191 8.62 14.58 -17.12
CA ILE A 191 8.82 13.65 -16.01
C ILE A 191 7.51 12.89 -15.72
N LEU A 192 7.59 11.56 -15.58
CA LEU A 192 6.52 10.73 -15.04
C LEU A 192 7.04 9.75 -13.98
N ILE A 193 6.46 9.81 -12.78
CA ILE A 193 6.79 8.87 -11.70
C ILE A 193 5.50 8.16 -11.25
N ALA A 194 5.52 6.83 -11.22
CA ALA A 194 4.37 6.04 -10.81
C ALA A 194 4.60 5.23 -9.53
N THR A 195 3.54 5.01 -8.76
CA THR A 195 3.56 4.11 -7.60
C THR A 195 3.33 2.66 -8.03
N SER A 196 4.38 1.84 -7.87
CA SER A 196 4.39 0.39 -7.94
C SER A 196 4.16 -0.22 -6.54
N SER A 197 4.71 -1.39 -6.23
CA SER A 197 4.65 -2.01 -4.90
C SER A 197 5.83 -2.94 -4.67
N ALA A 198 6.46 -2.92 -3.48
CA ALA A 198 7.51 -3.89 -3.14
C ALA A 198 6.99 -5.34 -3.18
N SER A 199 5.66 -5.52 -3.03
CA SER A 199 4.99 -6.82 -3.12
C SER A 199 5.02 -7.45 -4.51
N VAL A 200 5.40 -6.69 -5.56
CA VAL A 200 5.63 -7.20 -6.92
C VAL A 200 6.65 -8.35 -6.93
N SER A 201 7.68 -8.26 -6.09
CA SER A 201 8.75 -9.26 -5.98
C SER A 201 8.35 -10.52 -5.21
N ILE A 202 7.31 -10.45 -4.37
CA ILE A 202 6.91 -11.55 -3.47
C ILE A 202 6.39 -12.74 -4.27
N VAL A 203 6.97 -13.93 -4.03
CA VAL A 203 6.51 -15.21 -4.59
C VAL A 203 5.60 -15.95 -3.59
N PRO A 204 4.59 -16.72 -4.05
CA PRO A 204 3.76 -17.51 -3.13
C PRO A 204 4.56 -18.48 -2.25
N PRO A 205 4.38 -18.48 -0.93
CA PRO A 205 4.95 -19.48 -0.03
C PRO A 205 4.29 -20.85 -0.23
N SER A 206 4.95 -21.90 0.24
CA SER A 206 4.34 -23.23 0.36
C SER A 206 4.17 -23.57 1.84
N PHE A 207 2.93 -23.44 2.32
CA PHE A 207 2.54 -23.72 3.71
C PHE A 207 2.47 -25.21 4.04
N TRP A 208 2.22 -26.05 3.05
CA TRP A 208 2.17 -27.49 3.20
C TRP A 208 3.58 -28.05 3.31
N ILE A 209 3.93 -28.52 4.50
CA ILE A 209 5.26 -29.01 4.84
C ILE A 209 5.22 -30.49 5.25
N TRP A 210 6.32 -31.19 5.01
CA TRP A 210 6.52 -32.53 5.56
C TRP A 210 6.81 -32.48 7.07
N PRO A 211 6.52 -33.56 7.83
CA PRO A 211 6.68 -33.58 9.29
C PRO A 211 8.09 -33.17 9.80
N TRP A 212 9.13 -33.41 9.01
CA TRP A 212 10.53 -33.10 9.35
C TRP A 212 10.99 -31.67 8.98
N GLN A 213 10.15 -30.85 8.32
CA GLN A 213 10.53 -29.49 7.93
C GLN A 213 10.15 -28.46 9.00
N SER A 214 11.09 -27.62 9.44
CA SER A 214 10.83 -26.60 10.49
C SER A 214 9.88 -25.49 10.04
N ASN A 215 10.14 -24.91 8.86
CA ASN A 215 9.45 -23.72 8.36
C ASN A 215 8.82 -23.96 6.97
N PRO A 216 7.73 -23.24 6.62
CA PRO A 216 7.21 -23.24 5.27
C PRO A 216 8.23 -22.76 4.24
N LYS A 217 8.19 -23.28 3.01
CA LYS A 217 9.11 -22.84 1.96
C LYS A 217 8.75 -21.41 1.53
N ARG A 218 9.78 -20.57 1.35
CA ARG A 218 9.64 -19.15 0.96
C ARG A 218 8.81 -18.33 1.95
N TYR A 219 8.83 -18.71 3.23
CA TYR A 219 8.10 -18.02 4.29
C TYR A 219 8.79 -16.74 4.79
N TYR A 220 10.10 -16.67 4.55
CA TYR A 220 10.89 -15.44 4.66
C TYR A 220 11.42 -15.08 3.28
N GLN A 221 11.24 -13.82 2.88
CA GLN A 221 11.70 -13.28 1.60
C GLN A 221 12.31 -11.90 1.77
N ILE A 222 13.29 -11.59 0.93
CA ILE A 222 13.84 -10.24 0.78
C ILE A 222 13.28 -9.67 -0.52
N ALA A 223 12.50 -8.60 -0.42
CA ALA A 223 11.98 -7.83 -1.53
C ALA A 223 13.03 -6.78 -1.95
N ASN A 224 13.62 -6.98 -3.12
CA ASN A 224 14.54 -6.05 -3.78
C ASN A 224 14.07 -5.83 -5.24
N GLU A 225 14.84 -5.10 -6.04
CA GLU A 225 14.47 -4.74 -7.42
C GLU A 225 15.02 -5.71 -8.47
N LYS A 226 15.70 -6.80 -8.08
CA LYS A 226 16.35 -7.72 -9.03
C LYS A 226 15.37 -8.41 -9.99
N ASP A 227 14.09 -8.53 -9.60
CA ASP A 227 13.06 -9.09 -10.47
C ASP A 227 12.70 -8.18 -11.65
N PHE A 228 13.04 -6.89 -11.59
CA PHE A 228 12.73 -5.93 -12.64
C PHE A 228 13.57 -6.18 -13.90
N ASP A 229 14.88 -6.41 -13.72
CA ASP A 229 15.83 -6.67 -14.80
C ASP A 229 15.69 -8.09 -15.40
N ALA A 230 14.89 -8.95 -14.75
CA ALA A 230 14.58 -10.28 -15.22
C ALA A 230 13.31 -10.30 -16.10
N PRO A 231 13.20 -11.30 -17.02
CA PRO A 231 11.96 -11.54 -17.75
C PRO A 231 10.76 -11.65 -16.80
N LEU A 232 9.61 -11.11 -17.23
CA LEU A 232 8.39 -11.16 -16.44
C LEU A 232 8.06 -12.63 -16.11
N ARG A 233 7.97 -12.92 -14.81
CA ARG A 233 7.69 -14.28 -14.32
C ARG A 233 6.30 -14.77 -14.72
N ALA A 234 6.12 -16.09 -14.68
CA ALA A 234 4.82 -16.71 -14.89
C ALA A 234 3.78 -16.24 -13.87
N HIS A 235 2.49 -16.28 -14.24
CA HIS A 235 1.38 -15.75 -13.45
C HIS A 235 1.32 -16.33 -12.03
N ASP A 236 1.51 -17.63 -11.92
CA ASP A 236 1.44 -18.41 -10.68
C ASP A 236 2.60 -18.12 -9.72
N LEU A 237 3.66 -17.46 -10.20
CA LEU A 237 4.75 -16.98 -9.37
C LEU A 237 4.45 -15.60 -8.75
N PHE A 238 3.36 -14.93 -9.16
CA PHE A 238 2.84 -13.77 -8.44
C PHE A 238 1.94 -14.19 -7.29
N PHE A 239 2.07 -13.50 -6.14
CA PHE A 239 1.20 -13.77 -4.99
C PHE A 239 -0.28 -13.47 -5.31
N SER A 240 -0.54 -12.52 -6.20
CA SER A 240 -1.88 -12.10 -6.64
C SER A 240 -1.86 -11.47 -8.03
N ASN A 241 -3.05 -11.34 -8.62
CA ASN A 241 -3.30 -10.57 -9.84
C ASN A 241 -2.89 -9.10 -9.68
N TYR A 242 -3.01 -8.54 -8.48
CA TYR A 242 -2.56 -7.18 -8.16
C TYR A 242 -1.04 -7.02 -8.37
N ALA A 243 -0.25 -7.96 -7.86
CA ALA A 243 1.21 -7.91 -8.01
C ALA A 243 1.64 -7.98 -9.48
N ARG A 244 0.99 -8.87 -10.24
CA ARG A 244 1.25 -9.01 -11.67
C ARG A 244 0.92 -7.73 -12.44
N SER A 245 -0.26 -7.14 -12.21
CA SER A 245 -0.66 -5.93 -12.94
C SER A 245 0.25 -4.75 -12.62
N LYS A 246 0.72 -4.62 -11.38
CA LYS A 246 1.74 -3.62 -11.00
C LYS A 246 3.10 -3.89 -11.67
N ALA A 247 3.52 -5.14 -11.80
CA ALA A 247 4.76 -5.52 -12.48
C ALA A 247 4.74 -5.20 -13.99
N GLU A 248 3.58 -5.38 -14.63
CA GLU A 248 3.36 -5.03 -16.04
C GLU A 248 3.36 -3.50 -16.24
N ALA A 249 2.63 -2.77 -15.38
CA ALA A 249 2.59 -1.31 -15.41
C ALA A 249 3.96 -0.67 -15.16
N GLU A 250 4.71 -1.20 -14.19
CA GLU A 250 6.07 -0.74 -13.87
C GLU A 250 7.02 -0.87 -15.06
N ARG A 251 6.99 -2.02 -15.75
CA ARG A 251 7.81 -2.23 -16.96
C ARG A 251 7.42 -1.29 -18.10
N ALA A 252 6.12 -1.02 -18.27
CA ALA A 252 5.66 -0.05 -19.27
C ALA A 252 6.15 1.37 -18.95
N VAL A 253 6.01 1.82 -17.70
CA VAL A 253 6.46 3.16 -17.27
C VAL A 253 7.97 3.30 -17.41
N CYS A 254 8.74 2.40 -16.80
CA CYS A 254 10.20 2.46 -16.83
C CYS A 254 10.78 2.26 -18.24
N GLY A 255 10.15 1.41 -19.07
CA GLY A 255 10.56 1.18 -20.46
C GLY A 255 10.28 2.34 -21.41
N ALA A 256 9.41 3.29 -21.04
CA ALA A 256 9.14 4.50 -21.80
C ALA A 256 10.13 5.65 -21.51
N ASN A 257 11.16 5.40 -20.71
CA ASN A 257 12.17 6.38 -20.38
C ASN A 257 13.04 6.74 -21.59
N GLU A 258 13.07 8.02 -21.95
CA GLU A 258 13.87 8.53 -23.07
C GLU A 258 14.30 10.00 -22.84
N ASP A 259 15.15 10.50 -23.73
CA ASP A 259 15.55 11.91 -23.70
C ASP A 259 14.33 12.81 -23.92
N GLY A 260 14.03 13.66 -22.94
CA GLY A 260 12.86 14.53 -22.96
C GLY A 260 11.62 13.94 -22.27
N PHE A 261 11.61 12.66 -21.91
CA PHE A 261 10.56 12.04 -21.09
C PHE A 261 11.16 11.05 -20.09
N ARG A 262 11.57 11.58 -18.93
CA ARG A 262 12.27 10.82 -17.89
C ARG A 262 11.25 10.13 -17.00
N THR A 263 11.32 8.81 -16.88
CA THR A 263 10.33 8.05 -16.12
C THR A 263 10.96 7.26 -14.97
N GLY A 264 10.12 6.75 -14.08
CA GLY A 264 10.54 5.83 -13.03
C GLY A 264 9.39 5.41 -12.15
N THR A 265 9.65 4.47 -11.24
CA THR A 265 8.63 4.02 -10.29
C THR A 265 9.17 3.89 -8.88
N ILE A 266 8.28 4.08 -7.90
CA ILE A 266 8.54 3.83 -6.50
C ILE A 266 7.77 2.57 -6.10
N ARG A 267 8.43 1.65 -5.40
CA ARG A 267 7.87 0.45 -4.77
C ARG A 267 7.77 0.68 -3.26
N PRO A 268 6.64 1.17 -2.74
CA PRO A 268 6.48 1.34 -1.30
C PRO A 268 6.58 0.01 -0.58
N GLY A 269 7.10 0.07 0.64
CA GLY A 269 7.07 -1.03 1.58
C GLY A 269 5.67 -1.56 1.85
N ASN A 270 5.60 -2.73 2.46
CA ASN A 270 4.38 -3.50 2.58
C ASN A 270 4.04 -3.73 4.05
N PRO A 271 2.93 -3.14 4.57
CA PRO A 271 1.97 -2.26 3.90
C PRO A 271 2.28 -0.74 4.01
N ILE A 272 1.52 0.08 3.27
CA ILE A 272 1.49 1.55 3.40
C ILE A 272 0.46 1.94 4.47
N TYR A 273 0.80 2.88 5.35
CA TYR A 273 -0.09 3.41 6.40
C TYR A 273 -0.01 4.94 6.50
N GLY A 274 -0.73 5.55 7.45
CA GLY A 274 -0.56 6.96 7.81
C GLY A 274 -1.79 7.82 7.56
N GLN A 275 -2.94 7.20 7.29
CA GLN A 275 -4.21 7.92 7.13
C GLN A 275 -5.35 7.15 7.76
N LYS A 276 -6.39 7.86 8.18
CA LYS A 276 -7.56 7.24 8.80
C LYS A 276 -8.18 6.11 8.00
N THR A 277 -8.09 6.12 6.67
CA THR A 277 -8.65 5.12 5.74
C THR A 277 -7.69 4.02 5.34
N ASP A 278 -6.43 4.04 5.80
CA ASP A 278 -5.42 3.05 5.40
C ASP A 278 -5.81 1.60 5.80
N PRO A 279 -5.26 0.59 5.09
CA PRO A 279 -5.67 -0.80 5.26
C PRO A 279 -5.00 -1.51 6.45
N VAL A 280 -4.34 -0.77 7.34
CA VAL A 280 -3.46 -1.34 8.36
C VAL A 280 -3.81 -0.82 9.75
N ILE A 281 -3.48 0.44 10.03
CA ILE A 281 -3.70 1.10 11.31
C ILE A 281 -5.05 1.79 11.28
N GLY A 282 -5.37 2.47 10.18
CA GLY A 282 -6.66 3.11 10.00
C GLY A 282 -7.80 2.10 10.18
N ILE A 283 -7.71 0.93 9.55
CA ILE A 283 -8.75 -0.11 9.69
C ILE A 283 -8.82 -0.68 11.11
N LEU A 284 -7.67 -0.86 11.77
CA LEU A 284 -7.59 -1.34 13.15
C LEU A 284 -8.32 -0.38 14.10
N LEU A 285 -8.04 0.92 13.99
CA LEU A 285 -8.65 1.97 14.82
C LEU A 285 -10.16 2.11 14.58
N ARG A 286 -10.61 1.97 13.32
CA ARG A 286 -12.03 2.05 12.95
C ARG A 286 -12.84 0.83 13.39
N LEU A 287 -12.32 -0.38 13.23
CA LEU A 287 -13.07 -1.59 13.57
C LEU A 287 -13.07 -1.88 15.07
N GLY A 288 -11.99 -1.51 15.77
CA GLY A 288 -11.77 -1.79 17.19
C GLY A 288 -11.49 -3.27 17.48
N ASP A 289 -12.34 -4.19 17.03
CA ASP A 289 -12.10 -5.63 17.13
C ASP A 289 -11.49 -6.16 15.83
N ASN A 290 -10.22 -6.57 15.88
CA ASN A 290 -9.49 -7.13 14.75
C ASN A 290 -9.33 -8.66 14.87
N VAL A 291 -9.53 -9.39 13.79
CA VAL A 291 -9.25 -10.83 13.72
C VAL A 291 -7.95 -11.02 12.94
N THR A 292 -6.95 -11.66 13.56
CA THR A 292 -5.61 -11.80 12.97
C THR A 292 -5.05 -13.20 13.13
N TRP A 293 -4.19 -13.62 12.20
CA TRP A 293 -3.39 -14.84 12.28
C TRP A 293 -1.89 -14.58 12.11
N ILE A 294 -1.51 -13.30 12.03
CA ILE A 294 -0.15 -12.86 11.68
C ILE A 294 0.52 -11.92 12.71
N PRO A 295 0.22 -11.97 14.02
CA PRO A 295 0.85 -11.04 14.97
C PRO A 295 2.38 -11.15 14.96
N HIS A 296 2.93 -12.32 14.62
CA HIS A 296 4.36 -12.60 14.56
C HIS A 296 5.04 -12.24 13.22
N VAL A 297 4.27 -11.92 12.18
CA VAL A 297 4.83 -11.63 10.85
C VAL A 297 5.59 -10.32 10.88
N VAL A 298 6.81 -10.33 10.32
CA VAL A 298 7.75 -9.21 10.33
C VAL A 298 7.78 -8.58 8.94
N GLN A 299 7.49 -7.29 8.83
CA GLN A 299 7.54 -6.55 7.56
C GLN A 299 8.07 -5.12 7.74
N HIS A 300 8.64 -4.55 6.67
CA HIS A 300 8.90 -3.11 6.60
C HIS A 300 7.64 -2.39 6.15
N PHE A 301 7.14 -1.54 7.03
CA PHE A 301 6.01 -0.67 6.76
C PHE A 301 6.55 0.64 6.16
N VAL A 302 5.67 1.40 5.52
CA VAL A 302 6.02 2.74 5.07
C VAL A 302 4.87 3.71 5.27
N ASN A 303 5.17 4.85 5.86
CA ASN A 303 4.21 5.94 5.98
C ASN A 303 3.97 6.57 4.59
N SER A 304 2.71 6.82 4.27
CA SER A 304 2.27 7.46 3.03
C SER A 304 2.94 8.80 2.75
N ARG A 305 3.27 9.58 3.78
CA ARG A 305 4.05 10.82 3.68
C ARG A 305 5.52 10.56 3.31
N ASN A 306 6.11 9.45 3.75
CA ASN A 306 7.45 9.02 3.28
C ASN A 306 7.41 8.54 1.82
N VAL A 307 6.31 7.91 1.40
CA VAL A 307 6.11 7.55 -0.01
C VAL A 307 5.98 8.81 -0.87
N ALA A 308 5.16 9.78 -0.48
CA ALA A 308 5.06 11.06 -1.17
C ALA A 308 6.42 11.77 -1.26
N LEU A 309 7.16 11.81 -0.14
CA LEU A 309 8.49 12.40 -0.07
C LEU A 309 9.45 11.74 -1.07
N SER A 310 9.41 10.41 -1.20
CA SER A 310 10.23 9.71 -2.19
C SER A 310 9.89 10.07 -3.64
N HIS A 311 8.61 10.34 -3.97
CA HIS A 311 8.22 10.78 -5.31
C HIS A 311 8.81 12.17 -5.61
N LEU A 312 8.77 13.09 -4.65
CA LEU A 312 9.34 14.44 -4.81
C LEU A 312 10.88 14.40 -4.88
N GLN A 313 11.54 13.60 -4.04
CA GLN A 313 13.00 13.41 -4.09
C GLN A 313 13.45 12.78 -5.42
N PHE A 314 12.70 11.80 -5.91
CA PHE A 314 13.00 11.17 -7.19
C PHE A 314 12.74 12.13 -8.36
N GLU A 315 11.68 12.94 -8.31
CA GLU A 315 11.47 14.03 -9.27
C GLU A 315 12.65 14.99 -9.29
N ALA A 316 13.12 15.45 -8.14
CA ALA A 316 14.26 16.36 -8.06
C ALA A 316 15.52 15.74 -8.68
N ALA A 317 15.74 14.43 -8.49
CA ALA A 317 16.84 13.72 -9.15
C ALA A 317 16.65 13.66 -10.68
N LEU A 318 15.44 13.36 -11.16
CA LEU A 318 15.12 13.32 -12.60
C LEU A 318 15.11 14.70 -13.26
N ALA A 319 14.87 15.78 -12.51
CA ALA A 319 14.79 17.14 -13.03
C ALA A 319 16.18 17.78 -13.29
N ARG A 320 17.26 17.13 -12.87
CA ARG A 320 18.64 17.62 -13.07
C ARG A 320 19.00 17.72 -14.55
N LYS A 321 19.21 18.94 -15.05
CA LYS A 321 19.59 19.21 -16.46
C LYS A 321 21.08 19.55 -16.63
N ASP A 322 21.81 19.63 -15.52
CA ASP A 322 23.24 19.94 -15.45
C ASP A 322 24.14 18.76 -15.85
N ALA A 323 23.57 17.58 -16.08
CA ALA A 323 24.27 16.35 -16.38
C ALA A 323 23.50 15.52 -17.42
N PRO A 324 24.14 14.47 -18.01
CA PRO A 324 23.44 13.44 -18.76
C PRO A 324 22.27 12.85 -17.97
N MET A 325 21.39 12.12 -18.65
CA MET A 325 20.26 11.46 -18.02
C MET A 325 20.70 10.71 -16.73
N PRO A 326 20.08 11.01 -15.57
CA PRO A 326 20.46 10.36 -14.33
C PRO A 326 20.34 8.83 -14.45
N ALA A 327 21.31 8.09 -13.91
CA ALA A 327 21.31 6.62 -13.95
C ALA A 327 20.15 5.98 -13.16
N CYS A 328 19.38 6.77 -12.40
CA CYS A 328 18.15 6.37 -11.76
C CYS A 328 16.90 6.51 -12.65
N ALA A 329 17.00 7.17 -13.80
CA ALA A 329 15.91 7.26 -14.77
C ALA A 329 15.62 5.89 -15.41
N GLY A 330 14.35 5.62 -15.71
CA GLY A 330 13.89 4.34 -16.25
C GLY A 330 13.99 3.17 -15.26
N ARG A 331 14.09 3.43 -13.96
CA ARG A 331 14.24 2.39 -12.93
C ARG A 331 13.13 2.42 -11.89
N THR A 332 13.03 1.30 -11.17
CA THR A 332 12.18 1.12 -9.99
C THR A 332 13.02 1.10 -8.73
N PHE A 333 12.46 1.56 -7.62
CA PHE A 333 13.14 1.64 -6.32
C PHE A 333 12.22 1.33 -5.16
N ASN A 334 12.65 0.46 -4.26
CA ASN A 334 11.96 0.22 -3.00
C ASN A 334 12.17 1.38 -2.01
N VAL A 335 11.15 1.68 -1.20
CA VAL A 335 11.23 2.67 -0.13
C VAL A 335 10.51 2.19 1.13
N THR A 336 11.12 2.44 2.30
CA THR A 336 10.56 2.09 3.61
C THR A 336 10.73 3.22 4.61
N ASP A 337 10.04 3.16 5.75
CA ASP A 337 10.39 4.02 6.87
C ASP A 337 11.82 3.78 7.35
N VAL A 338 12.32 4.71 8.17
CA VAL A 338 13.63 4.57 8.80
C VAL A 338 13.59 3.51 9.90
N GLY A 339 14.60 2.63 9.91
CA GLY A 339 14.79 1.66 10.97
C GLY A 339 14.42 0.23 10.57
N PRO A 340 14.45 -0.71 11.54
CA PRO A 340 14.25 -2.12 11.26
C PRO A 340 12.77 -2.44 10.97
N PRO A 341 12.49 -3.59 10.34
CA PRO A 341 11.12 -4.05 10.16
C PRO A 341 10.50 -4.41 11.52
N ILE A 342 9.18 -4.29 11.59
CA ILE A 342 8.40 -4.52 12.81
C ILE A 342 7.49 -5.72 12.64
N THR A 343 6.86 -6.16 13.72
CA THR A 343 5.76 -7.13 13.66
C THR A 343 4.40 -6.47 13.60
N PHE A 344 3.39 -7.19 13.12
CA PHE A 344 2.01 -6.75 13.28
C PHE A 344 1.58 -6.65 14.74
N ALA A 345 2.14 -7.47 15.65
CA ALA A 345 1.90 -7.34 17.08
C ALA A 345 2.33 -5.98 17.62
N ASP A 346 3.46 -5.43 17.16
CA ASP A 346 3.92 -4.10 17.58
C ASP A 346 2.86 -3.01 17.28
N ILE A 347 2.18 -3.11 16.12
CA ILE A 347 1.07 -2.23 15.75
C ILE A 347 -0.16 -2.44 16.63
N TYR A 348 -0.49 -3.70 16.95
CA TYR A 348 -1.63 -4.03 17.80
C TYR A 348 -1.44 -3.48 19.22
N GLU A 349 -0.25 -3.61 19.78
CA GLU A 349 0.13 -3.05 21.08
C GLU A 349 0.04 -1.51 21.08
N ALA A 350 0.46 -0.85 19.99
CA ALA A 350 0.31 0.60 19.84
C ALA A 350 -1.17 1.01 19.83
N GLY A 351 -2.00 0.33 19.03
CA GLY A 351 -3.44 0.59 18.98
C GLY A 351 -4.13 0.35 20.32
N GLU A 352 -3.83 -0.76 21.00
CA GLU A 352 -4.44 -1.11 22.29
C GLU A 352 -4.06 -0.12 23.41
N HIS A 353 -2.83 0.41 23.40
CA HIS A 353 -2.32 1.23 24.50
C HIS A 353 -2.45 2.73 24.30
N LEU A 354 -2.49 3.21 23.06
CA LEU A 354 -2.46 4.64 22.75
C LEU A 354 -3.79 5.16 22.22
N SER A 355 -4.64 4.32 21.62
CA SER A 355 -5.91 4.77 21.04
C SER A 355 -6.94 5.12 22.12
N VAL A 356 -7.67 6.20 21.92
CA VAL A 356 -8.85 6.58 22.73
C VAL A 356 -10.02 5.62 22.48
N THR A 357 -10.09 5.03 21.28
CA THR A 357 -11.05 3.98 20.97
C THR A 357 -10.46 2.61 21.28
N ARG A 358 -11.30 1.71 21.77
CA ARG A 358 -10.88 0.36 22.15
C ARG A 358 -10.41 -0.43 20.93
N VAL A 359 -9.18 -0.91 20.99
CA VAL A 359 -8.58 -1.83 20.02
C VAL A 359 -8.29 -3.18 20.69
N ARG A 360 -8.68 -4.29 20.05
CA ARG A 360 -8.41 -5.66 20.51
C ARG A 360 -8.11 -6.57 19.33
N ASP A 361 -7.07 -7.40 19.46
CA ASP A 361 -6.80 -8.48 18.51
C ASP A 361 -7.37 -9.82 19.01
N LYS A 362 -8.04 -10.55 18.11
CA LYS A 362 -8.51 -11.92 18.30
C LYS A 362 -7.67 -12.82 17.40
N ARG A 363 -6.71 -13.50 18.02
CA ARG A 363 -5.78 -14.40 17.33
C ARG A 363 -6.48 -15.69 16.93
N GLN A 364 -6.39 -16.04 15.65
CA GLN A 364 -7.01 -17.24 15.09
C GLN A 364 -5.96 -18.22 14.57
N SER A 365 -6.40 -19.46 14.33
CA SER A 365 -5.57 -20.47 13.69
C SER A 365 -5.31 -20.09 12.22
N PRO A 366 -4.06 -19.80 11.81
CA PRO A 366 -3.75 -19.51 10.42
C PRO A 366 -4.16 -20.65 9.49
N LEU A 367 -4.00 -21.91 9.93
CA LEU A 367 -4.41 -23.05 9.13
C LEU A 367 -5.93 -23.13 8.94
N ALA A 368 -6.71 -22.87 10.00
CA ALA A 368 -8.17 -22.88 9.89
C ALA A 368 -8.66 -21.80 8.92
N LEU A 369 -8.11 -20.58 9.04
CA LEU A 369 -8.45 -19.48 8.12
C LEU A 369 -7.97 -19.75 6.69
N LEU A 370 -6.83 -20.43 6.50
CA LEU A 370 -6.36 -20.82 5.17
C LEU A 370 -7.29 -21.84 4.51
N LEU A 371 -7.82 -22.80 5.26
CA LEU A 371 -8.81 -23.76 4.75
C LEU A 371 -10.11 -23.06 4.34
N VAL A 372 -10.60 -22.12 5.15
CA VAL A 372 -11.75 -21.28 4.81
C VAL A 372 -11.45 -20.45 3.55
N ALA A 373 -10.23 -19.92 3.43
CA ALA A 373 -9.83 -19.14 2.27
C ALA A 373 -9.84 -19.96 0.97
N TYR A 374 -9.40 -21.22 1.00
CA TYR A 374 -9.54 -22.12 -0.14
C TYR A 374 -11.01 -22.38 -0.51
N ALA A 375 -11.90 -22.55 0.48
CA ALA A 375 -13.32 -22.72 0.22
C ALA A 375 -13.95 -21.48 -0.43
N ILE A 376 -13.57 -20.28 0.02
CA ILE A 376 -14.00 -19.01 -0.56
C ILE A 376 -13.51 -18.86 -2.00
N GLU A 377 -12.21 -19.10 -2.26
CA GLU A 377 -11.65 -19.06 -3.62
C GLU A 377 -12.36 -20.06 -4.53
N ALA A 378 -12.58 -21.30 -4.07
CA ALA A 378 -13.31 -22.32 -4.82
C ALA A 378 -14.74 -21.90 -5.15
N TRP A 379 -15.45 -21.26 -4.22
CA TRP A 379 -16.79 -20.74 -4.44
C TRP A 379 -16.81 -19.61 -5.48
N CYS A 380 -15.93 -18.61 -5.36
CA CYS A 380 -15.81 -17.54 -6.36
C CYS A 380 -15.50 -18.11 -7.74
N LEU A 381 -14.59 -19.08 -7.81
CA LEU A 381 -14.22 -19.77 -9.04
C LEU A 381 -15.36 -20.59 -9.64
N LEU A 382 -16.21 -21.20 -8.82
CA LEU A 382 -17.41 -21.91 -9.28
C LEU A 382 -18.39 -20.94 -9.93
N LEU A 383 -18.69 -19.82 -9.28
CA LEU A 383 -19.60 -18.79 -9.81
C LEU A 383 -19.07 -18.18 -11.12
N ALA A 384 -17.76 -17.96 -11.21
CA ALA A 384 -17.12 -17.41 -12.40
C ALA A 384 -17.13 -18.39 -13.58
N ARG A 385 -17.00 -19.69 -13.33
CA ARG A 385 -17.03 -20.73 -14.38
C ARG A 385 -18.45 -21.10 -14.80
N LEU A 386 -19.43 -20.95 -13.91
CA LEU A 386 -20.83 -21.29 -14.16
C LEU A 386 -21.73 -20.05 -13.95
N PRO A 387 -21.76 -19.09 -14.90
CA PRO A 387 -22.48 -17.84 -14.73
C PRO A 387 -23.98 -17.99 -14.47
N PHE A 388 -24.59 -19.11 -14.89
CA PHE A 388 -26.00 -19.41 -14.62
C PHE A 388 -26.33 -19.51 -13.12
N LEU A 389 -25.35 -19.87 -12.27
CA LEU A 389 -25.52 -19.87 -10.81
C LEU A 389 -25.80 -18.44 -10.28
N THR A 390 -25.18 -17.44 -10.88
CA THR A 390 -25.41 -16.03 -10.54
C THR A 390 -26.69 -15.51 -11.19
N THR A 391 -26.90 -15.80 -12.48
CA THR A 391 -28.02 -15.20 -13.24
C THR A 391 -29.37 -15.86 -12.97
N VAL A 392 -29.42 -17.18 -12.79
CA VAL A 392 -30.67 -17.94 -12.58
C VAL A 392 -30.95 -18.14 -11.09
N PHE A 393 -29.92 -18.53 -10.32
CA PHE A 393 -30.08 -18.87 -8.90
C PHE A 393 -29.76 -17.70 -7.95
N GLY A 394 -29.31 -16.55 -8.49
CA GLY A 394 -29.03 -15.35 -7.68
C GLY A 394 -27.86 -15.50 -6.70
N LEU A 395 -27.01 -16.52 -6.86
CA LEU A 395 -25.86 -16.76 -6.00
C LEU A 395 -24.82 -15.66 -6.19
N ARG A 396 -24.13 -15.27 -5.11
CA ARG A 396 -23.19 -14.15 -5.12
C ARG A 396 -21.85 -14.51 -4.50
N GLU A 397 -20.82 -13.83 -4.95
CA GLU A 397 -19.53 -13.81 -4.25
C GLU A 397 -19.72 -13.24 -2.84
N PRO A 398 -18.89 -13.65 -1.86
CA PRO A 398 -18.93 -13.08 -0.53
C PRO A 398 -18.75 -11.56 -0.57
N SER A 399 -19.44 -10.86 0.32
CA SER A 399 -19.36 -9.41 0.46
C SER A 399 -18.71 -9.02 1.78
N GLY A 400 -18.44 -7.72 1.96
CA GLY A 400 -17.78 -7.20 3.15
C GLY A 400 -16.37 -7.80 3.33
N PRO A 401 -15.79 -7.77 4.54
CA PRO A 401 -14.40 -8.18 4.74
C PRO A 401 -14.07 -9.63 4.36
N ILE A 402 -15.06 -10.52 4.35
CA ILE A 402 -14.87 -11.96 4.08
C ILE A 402 -14.35 -12.21 2.66
N HIS A 403 -14.72 -11.38 1.68
CA HIS A 403 -14.26 -11.55 0.30
C HIS A 403 -12.73 -11.49 0.14
N MET A 404 -12.05 -10.80 1.08
CA MET A 404 -10.59 -10.69 1.12
C MET A 404 -9.91 -11.99 1.59
N LEU A 405 -10.64 -12.87 2.27
CA LEU A 405 -10.10 -14.11 2.82
C LEU A 405 -10.01 -15.17 1.71
N GLN A 406 -9.00 -15.04 0.86
CA GLN A 406 -8.63 -16.00 -0.19
C GLN A 406 -7.13 -16.32 -0.09
N PRO A 407 -6.62 -17.44 -0.65
CA PRO A 407 -5.26 -17.92 -0.36
C PRO A 407 -4.14 -16.93 -0.72
N ALA A 408 -4.39 -16.02 -1.67
CA ALA A 408 -3.45 -14.97 -2.05
C ALA A 408 -3.10 -14.04 -0.88
N ILE A 409 -4.03 -13.77 0.04
CA ILE A 409 -3.75 -12.90 1.20
C ILE A 409 -2.69 -13.52 2.12
N PHE A 410 -2.73 -14.83 2.31
CA PHE A 410 -1.70 -15.56 3.06
C PHE A 410 -0.33 -15.46 2.40
N SER A 411 -0.29 -15.33 1.07
CA SER A 411 0.96 -15.27 0.31
C SER A 411 1.71 -13.94 0.52
N VAL A 412 0.98 -12.86 0.79
CA VAL A 412 1.56 -11.55 1.14
C VAL A 412 1.69 -11.34 2.66
N SER A 413 1.00 -12.16 3.47
CA SER A 413 1.12 -12.18 4.94
C SER A 413 2.25 -13.09 5.44
N ILE A 414 3.45 -12.90 4.89
CA ILE A 414 4.68 -13.64 5.25
C ILE A 414 5.79 -12.69 5.71
N HIS A 415 6.86 -13.23 6.30
CA HIS A 415 8.01 -12.41 6.70
C HIS A 415 8.68 -11.82 5.47
N THR A 416 8.65 -10.48 5.36
CA THR A 416 9.17 -9.77 4.18
C THR A 416 10.06 -8.63 4.61
N VAL A 417 11.34 -8.72 4.29
CA VAL A 417 12.29 -7.62 4.48
C VAL A 417 12.44 -6.90 3.16
N ILE A 418 12.30 -5.58 3.15
CA ILE A 418 12.42 -4.77 1.95
C ILE A 418 13.78 -4.12 1.98
N ASP A 419 14.51 -4.25 0.88
CA ASP A 419 15.82 -3.64 0.68
C ASP A 419 15.62 -2.35 -0.12
N ASP A 420 15.76 -1.21 0.55
CA ASP A 420 15.67 0.14 -0.04
C ASP A 420 17.07 0.76 -0.28
N SER A 421 18.14 -0.03 -0.16
CA SER A 421 19.51 0.47 -0.27
C SER A 421 19.81 1.10 -1.62
N ALA A 422 19.18 0.62 -2.71
CA ALA A 422 19.29 1.19 -4.04
C ALA A 422 18.72 2.62 -4.11
N ALA A 423 17.58 2.88 -3.45
CA ALA A 423 16.95 4.20 -3.42
C ALA A 423 17.79 5.23 -2.66
N ARG A 424 18.43 4.78 -1.56
CA ARG A 424 19.25 5.61 -0.66
C ARG A 424 20.59 6.06 -1.27
N LYS A 425 21.08 5.36 -2.29
CA LYS A 425 22.30 5.75 -3.01
C LYS A 425 22.16 7.16 -3.60
N SER A 426 23.29 7.86 -3.73
CA SER A 426 23.31 9.17 -4.38
C SER A 426 22.90 9.04 -5.86
N VAL A 427 22.55 10.17 -6.49
CA VAL A 427 22.28 10.21 -7.94
C VAL A 427 23.50 9.74 -8.75
N ALA A 428 24.71 10.06 -8.29
CA ALA A 428 25.94 9.64 -8.95
C ALA A 428 26.16 8.12 -8.88
N ASP A 429 25.68 7.48 -7.81
CA ASP A 429 25.78 6.03 -7.60
C ASP A 429 24.55 5.25 -8.12
N GLY A 430 23.69 5.92 -8.90
CA GLY A 430 22.52 5.33 -9.54
C GLY A 430 21.28 5.19 -8.65
N GLY A 431 21.26 5.80 -7.47
CA GLY A 431 20.03 5.98 -6.67
C GLY A 431 19.41 7.36 -6.90
N PHE A 432 18.54 7.79 -6.00
CA PHE A 432 18.00 9.17 -6.01
C PHE A 432 18.14 9.88 -4.66
N GLY A 433 18.91 9.31 -3.74
CA GLY A 433 19.20 9.88 -2.43
C GLY A 433 18.02 9.83 -1.46
N TYR A 434 17.23 8.76 -1.51
CA TYR A 434 16.05 8.61 -0.66
C TYR A 434 16.36 8.79 0.82
N GLN A 435 15.58 9.65 1.48
CA GLN A 435 15.60 9.82 2.94
C GLN A 435 14.16 9.85 3.47
N GLY A 436 13.83 8.90 4.35
CA GLY A 436 12.58 8.91 5.11
C GLY A 436 12.63 9.89 6.29
N ALA A 437 11.52 10.57 6.56
CA ALA A 437 11.42 11.57 7.62
C ALA A 437 11.18 10.98 9.01
N CYS A 438 10.64 9.76 9.06
CA CYS A 438 10.25 9.09 10.29
C CYS A 438 10.57 7.61 10.31
N THR A 439 10.67 7.09 11.53
CA THR A 439 10.63 5.67 11.83
C THR A 439 9.19 5.16 11.87
N THR A 440 8.99 3.85 11.76
CA THR A 440 7.64 3.29 11.79
C THR A 440 6.91 3.58 13.11
N ILE A 441 7.59 3.49 14.26
CA ILE A 441 6.98 3.82 15.57
C ILE A 441 6.54 5.28 15.65
N GLU A 442 7.32 6.20 15.07
CA GLU A 442 6.97 7.62 15.00
C GLU A 442 5.70 7.83 14.18
N GLY A 443 5.67 7.33 12.94
CA GLY A 443 4.51 7.51 12.08
C GLY A 443 3.25 6.85 12.64
N VAL A 444 3.38 5.69 13.30
CA VAL A 444 2.25 5.00 13.94
C VAL A 444 1.70 5.83 15.09
N CYS A 445 2.58 6.32 15.97
CA CYS A 445 2.17 7.17 17.07
C CYS A 445 1.55 8.49 16.57
N GLU A 446 2.09 9.11 15.52
CA GLU A 446 1.53 10.32 14.91
C GLU A 446 0.10 10.07 14.40
N GLN A 447 -0.12 8.97 13.67
CA GLN A 447 -1.45 8.61 13.21
C GLN A 447 -2.45 8.38 14.37
N ILE A 448 -2.01 7.76 15.47
CA ILE A 448 -2.87 7.57 16.65
C ILE A 448 -3.13 8.91 17.35
N VAL A 449 -2.16 9.84 17.39
CA VAL A 449 -2.37 11.21 17.89
C VAL A 449 -3.44 11.91 17.06
N GLU A 450 -3.35 11.86 15.73
CA GLU A 450 -4.35 12.44 14.82
C GLU A 450 -5.73 11.83 15.07
N TRP A 451 -5.81 10.50 15.18
CA TRP A 451 -7.05 9.79 15.50
C TRP A 451 -7.66 10.25 16.83
N ASN A 452 -6.85 10.34 17.88
CA ASN A 452 -7.31 10.75 19.21
C ASN A 452 -7.82 12.19 19.22
N ARG A 453 -7.09 13.12 18.58
CA ARG A 453 -7.50 14.52 18.44
C ARG A 453 -8.86 14.63 17.74
N GLU A 454 -9.06 13.91 16.64
CA GLU A 454 -10.36 13.93 15.94
C GLU A 454 -11.53 13.47 16.82
N HIS A 455 -11.30 12.58 17.78
CA HIS A 455 -12.32 12.10 18.71
C HIS A 455 -12.52 13.03 19.90
N GLU A 456 -11.45 13.69 20.37
CA GLU A 456 -11.52 14.77 21.36
C GLU A 456 -12.35 15.94 20.80
N ASP A 457 -12.03 16.42 19.59
CA ASP A 457 -12.75 17.51 18.92
C ASP A 457 -14.24 17.17 18.70
N ALA A 458 -14.53 15.93 18.26
CA ALA A 458 -15.90 15.48 18.05
C ALA A 458 -16.69 15.36 19.37
N ALA A 459 -16.03 15.08 20.49
CA ALA A 459 -16.68 15.04 21.81
C ALA A 459 -16.99 16.46 22.33
N GLU A 460 -16.11 17.43 22.02
CA GLU A 460 -16.29 18.85 22.37
C GLU A 460 -17.41 19.51 21.53
N GLU A 461 -17.47 19.24 20.22
CA GLU A 461 -18.53 19.75 19.33
C GLU A 461 -19.94 19.25 19.71
N VAL A 462 -20.03 18.10 20.38
CA VAL A 462 -21.30 17.44 20.73
C VAL A 462 -21.80 17.81 22.14
N GLY A 463 -21.01 18.52 22.95
CA GLY A 463 -21.47 19.09 24.22
C GLY A 463 -22.04 18.06 25.20
N GLY A 464 -21.18 17.26 25.85
CA GLY A 464 -21.48 16.65 27.15
C GLY A 464 -22.79 15.84 27.28
N ALA A 465 -23.16 15.01 26.31
CA ALA A 465 -24.26 14.05 26.44
C ALA A 465 -23.75 12.61 26.47
N PRO A 466 -24.19 11.76 27.43
CA PRO A 466 -23.67 10.41 27.59
C PRO A 466 -24.25 9.42 26.57
N ASP A 467 -23.42 8.44 26.26
CA ASP A 467 -23.72 7.11 25.73
C ASP A 467 -24.15 6.93 24.25
N GLY A 468 -23.17 6.50 23.46
CA GLY A 468 -23.18 5.10 22.98
C GLY A 468 -23.90 4.81 21.67
N LYS A 469 -24.66 5.73 21.08
CA LYS A 469 -25.42 5.46 19.85
C LYS A 469 -24.99 6.22 18.59
N LEU A 470 -24.21 7.29 18.69
CA LEU A 470 -23.79 8.10 17.54
C LEU A 470 -22.43 7.68 16.92
N ALA A 471 -21.57 6.97 17.66
CA ALA A 471 -20.30 6.45 17.13
C ALA A 471 -20.49 5.53 15.91
N LYS A 472 -21.64 4.84 15.81
CA LYS A 472 -21.93 3.92 14.71
C LYS A 472 -22.20 4.63 13.37
N ALA A 473 -22.69 5.87 13.38
CA ALA A 473 -22.99 6.60 12.14
C ALA A 473 -21.71 7.14 11.49
N ALA A 474 -20.77 7.68 12.27
CA ALA A 474 -19.47 8.15 11.79
C ALA A 474 -18.54 7.01 11.31
N LEU A 475 -18.75 5.79 11.81
CA LEU A 475 -18.02 4.58 11.42
C LEU A 475 -18.49 3.95 10.09
N THR A 476 -19.62 4.39 9.54
CA THR A 476 -20.22 3.82 8.31
C THR A 476 -19.96 4.63 7.05
N GLY A 477 -19.03 5.59 7.08
CA GLY A 477 -18.50 6.23 5.88
C GLY A 477 -18.07 5.14 4.91
N LYS A 478 -18.88 4.95 3.85
CA LYS A 478 -18.83 3.84 2.90
C LYS A 478 -17.37 3.51 2.63
N GLY A 479 -16.98 2.31 3.04
CA GLY A 479 -15.67 1.76 2.72
C GLY A 479 -15.46 2.00 1.23
N VAL A 480 -14.35 2.69 0.92
CA VAL A 480 -13.80 2.72 -0.43
C VAL A 480 -13.67 1.25 -0.81
N ALA A 481 -14.61 0.78 -1.64
CA ALA A 481 -14.50 -0.50 -2.29
C ALA A 481 -13.19 -0.43 -3.08
N ALA A 482 -12.29 -1.34 -2.75
CA ALA A 482 -11.01 -1.47 -3.41
C ALA A 482 -11.12 -2.03 -4.83
#